data_AF-A0A1G1YZC9-F1
#
_entry.id   AF-A0A1G1YZC9-F1
#
_cell.length_a   1.000
_cell.length_b   1.000
_cell.length_c   1.000
_cell.angle_alpha   90.00
_cell.angle_beta   90.00
_cell.angle_gamma   90.00
#
_symmetry.space_group_name_H-M   'P 1'
#
loop_
_entity.id
_entity.type
_entity.pdbx_description
1 polymer ?
#
loop_
_entity_poly.entity_id
_entity_poly.type
_entity_poly.pdbx_seq_one_letter_code
_entity_poly.pdbx_strand_id
1 'polypeptide(L)'
;MEFIPEQVHYEFKRGMYWTRISVKLDSGEGIILMCASKQYITDRYNVSGTIDERHVQRWLADALEEIKKEGKMIRVGGVYKKTYSFTPEGHANAEEFLRGITP
;
A
#
# COMPACT_ATOMS: atom_id res chain seq x y z
N MET A 1 6.55 -15.95 -7.04
CA MET A 1 6.42 -14.54 -6.62
C MET A 1 6.40 -14.48 -5.11
N GLU A 2 7.42 -13.87 -4.52
CA GLU A 2 7.55 -13.65 -3.07
C GLU A 2 7.41 -12.14 -2.79
N PHE A 3 6.65 -11.79 -1.76
CA PHE A 3 6.48 -10.41 -1.30
C PHE A 3 7.25 -10.24 0.00
N ILE A 4 8.11 -9.22 0.05
CA ILE A 4 8.91 -8.86 1.21
C ILE A 4 8.49 -7.44 1.62
N PRO A 5 7.45 -7.31 2.46
CA PRO A 5 6.99 -6.02 2.92
C PRO A 5 7.98 -5.38 3.89
N GLU A 6 8.24 -4.09 3.71
CA GLU A 6 8.93 -3.27 4.70
C GLU A 6 7.96 -2.80 5.79
N GLN A 7 8.51 -2.11 6.80
CA GLN A 7 7.72 -1.50 7.84
C GLN A 7 6.67 -0.55 7.24
N VAL A 8 5.45 -0.58 7.78
CA VAL A 8 4.44 0.40 7.42
C VAL A 8 4.72 1.72 8.14
N HIS A 9 4.74 2.80 7.39
CA HIS A 9 4.95 4.16 7.86
C HIS A 9 3.64 4.95 7.82
N TYR A 10 3.49 5.91 8.74
CA TYR A 10 2.39 6.86 8.72
C TYR A 10 2.89 8.25 8.35
N GLU A 11 2.38 8.79 7.25
CA GLU A 11 2.62 10.17 6.83
C GLU A 11 1.51 11.05 7.40
N PHE A 12 1.88 11.90 8.35
CA PHE A 12 0.93 12.68 9.14
C PHE A 12 0.22 13.77 8.33
N LYS A 13 0.91 14.46 7.41
CA LYS A 13 0.36 15.64 6.71
C LYS A 13 -0.83 15.27 5.82
N ARG A 14 -0.78 14.09 5.20
CA ARG A 14 -1.80 13.58 4.29
C ARG A 14 -2.68 12.52 4.94
N GLY A 15 -2.35 12.09 6.16
CA GLY A 15 -3.07 11.05 6.89
C GLY A 15 -3.05 9.71 6.14
N MET A 16 -1.86 9.29 5.70
CA MET A 16 -1.68 8.09 4.86
C MET A 16 -0.77 7.07 5.53
N TYR A 17 -1.19 5.81 5.54
CA TYR A 17 -0.30 4.68 5.81
C TYR A 17 0.33 4.23 4.51
N TRP A 18 1.62 3.91 4.50
CA TRP A 18 2.29 3.46 3.30
C TRP A 18 3.43 2.49 3.59
N THR A 19 3.77 1.66 2.61
CA THR A 19 4.91 0.75 2.69
C THR A 19 5.48 0.49 1.31
N ARG A 20 6.77 0.15 1.29
CA ARG A 20 7.49 -0.40 0.14
C ARG A 20 7.52 -1.93 0.29
N ILE A 21 7.24 -2.62 -0.80
CA ILE A 21 7.29 -4.09 -0.85
C ILE A 21 8.23 -4.47 -1.97
N SER A 22 9.31 -5.17 -1.60
CA SER A 22 10.17 -5.81 -2.59
C SER A 22 9.48 -7.07 -3.10
N VAL A 23 9.45 -7.26 -4.41
CA VAL A 23 8.82 -8.41 -5.05
C VAL A 23 9.86 -9.20 -5.81
N LYS A 24 10.09 -10.44 -5.39
CA LYS A 24 10.95 -11.37 -6.11
C LYS A 24 10.12 -12.17 -7.10
N LEU A 25 10.50 -12.06 -8.37
CA LEU A 25 9.96 -12.81 -9.50
C LEU A 25 11.05 -13.75 -10.00
N ASP A 26 10.66 -14.80 -10.73
CA ASP A 26 11.63 -15.76 -11.28
C ASP A 26 12.62 -15.10 -12.26
N SER A 27 12.23 -13.98 -12.86
CA SER A 27 12.99 -13.20 -13.83
C SER A 27 13.72 -11.97 -13.25
N GLY A 28 13.59 -11.70 -11.95
CA GLY A 28 14.25 -10.57 -11.28
C GLY A 28 13.40 -9.94 -10.19
N GLU A 29 13.77 -8.72 -9.79
CA GLU A 29 13.11 -8.00 -8.69
C GLU A 29 12.30 -6.80 -9.20
N GLY A 30 11.20 -6.50 -8.51
CA GLY A 30 10.38 -5.31 -8.72
C GLY A 30 9.95 -4.71 -7.39
N ILE A 31 9.36 -3.52 -7.44
CA ILE A 31 8.93 -2.79 -6.25
C ILE A 31 7.43 -2.50 -6.34
N ILE A 32 6.73 -2.66 -5.22
CA ILE A 32 5.40 -2.10 -5.04
C ILE A 32 5.47 -1.01 -3.97
N LEU A 33 4.95 0.17 -4.31
CA LEU A 33 4.64 1.20 -3.34
C LEU A 33 3.13 1.20 -3.10
N MET A 34 2.72 0.97 -1.85
CA MET A 34 1.32 0.98 -1.47
C MET A 34 1.04 2.06 -0.46
N CYS A 35 -0.13 2.69 -0.56
CA CYS A 35 -0.63 3.51 0.53
C CYS A 35 -2.15 3.42 0.69
N ALA A 36 -2.60 3.61 1.92
CA ALA A 36 -4.00 3.70 2.30
C ALA A 36 -4.25 4.95 3.12
N SER A 37 -5.34 5.65 2.82
CA SER A 37 -5.81 6.73 3.69
C SER A 37 -6.20 6.19 5.06
N LYS A 38 -5.96 6.99 6.11
CA LYS A 38 -6.40 6.69 7.47
C LYS A 38 -7.91 6.38 7.50
N GLN A 39 -8.70 7.19 6.80
CA GLN A 39 -10.14 6.99 6.66
C GLN A 39 -10.48 5.62 6.05
N TYR A 40 -9.78 5.21 4.99
CA TYR A 40 -9.99 3.89 4.39
C TYR A 40 -9.82 2.77 5.41
N ILE A 41 -8.74 2.77 6.20
CA ILE A 41 -8.51 1.74 7.22
C ILE A 41 -9.58 1.81 8.32
N THR A 42 -9.91 3.01 8.79
CA THR A 42 -10.95 3.20 9.81
C THR A 42 -12.29 2.62 9.37
N ASP A 43 -12.75 2.97 8.17
CA ASP A 43 -14.06 2.58 7.68
C ASP A 43 -14.09 1.10 7.25
N ARG A 44 -13.04 0.63 6.55
CA ARG A 44 -12.95 -0.76 6.06
C ARG A 44 -12.90 -1.80 7.17
N TYR A 45 -12.33 -1.43 8.33
CA TYR A 45 -12.12 -2.32 9.48
C TYR A 45 -12.93 -1.93 10.72
N ASN A 46 -13.88 -1.00 10.59
CA ASN A 46 -14.75 -0.52 11.67
C ASN A 46 -13.96 -0.12 12.94
N VAL A 47 -12.90 0.66 12.78
CA VAL A 47 -12.00 1.04 13.88
C VAL A 47 -12.65 2.13 14.73
N SER A 48 -13.15 1.76 15.90
CA SER A 48 -13.68 2.69 16.91
C SER A 48 -12.55 3.27 17.77
N GLY A 49 -11.67 4.08 17.16
CA GLY A 49 -10.59 4.78 17.87
C GLY A 49 -9.30 4.91 17.08
N THR A 50 -8.17 4.77 17.78
CA THR A 50 -6.84 4.84 17.17
C THR A 50 -6.55 3.57 16.38
N ILE A 51 -6.06 3.75 15.16
CA ILE A 51 -5.51 2.65 14.35
C ILE A 51 -4.24 2.15 15.03
N ASP A 52 -4.30 0.93 15.53
CA ASP A 52 -3.14 0.19 16.03
C ASP A 52 -2.52 -0.70 14.94
N GLU A 53 -1.42 -1.36 15.31
CA GLU A 53 -0.68 -2.24 14.41
C GLU A 53 -1.53 -3.37 13.81
N ARG A 54 -2.51 -3.92 14.53
CA ARG A 54 -3.32 -5.05 14.03
C ARG A 54 -4.15 -4.65 12.83
N HIS A 55 -4.69 -3.43 12.84
CA HIS A 55 -5.45 -2.88 11.72
C HIS A 55 -4.57 -2.66 10.49
N VAL A 56 -3.35 -2.14 10.71
CA VAL A 56 -2.37 -1.91 9.65
C VAL A 56 -1.88 -3.21 9.03
N GLN A 57 -1.56 -4.22 9.85
CA GLN A 57 -1.16 -5.54 9.38
C GLN A 57 -2.29 -6.26 8.63
N ARG A 58 -3.53 -6.10 9.09
CA ARG A 58 -4.71 -6.63 8.39
C ARG A 58 -4.88 -5.98 7.02
N TRP A 59 -4.75 -4.67 6.94
CA TRP A 59 -4.74 -3.94 5.66
C TRP A 59 -3.66 -4.46 4.72
N LEU A 60 -2.43 -4.58 5.20
CA LEU A 60 -1.30 -5.06 4.41
C LEU A 60 -1.56 -6.48 3.87
N ALA A 61 -2.07 -7.38 4.71
CA ALA A 61 -2.41 -8.74 4.32
C ALA A 61 -3.49 -8.77 3.22
N ASP A 62 -4.60 -8.03 3.41
CA ASP A 62 -5.69 -7.95 2.43
C ASP A 62 -5.19 -7.36 1.10
N ALA A 63 -4.37 -6.31 1.15
CA ALA A 63 -3.81 -5.66 -0.03
C ALA A 63 -2.89 -6.59 -0.83
N LEU A 64 -2.03 -7.36 -0.15
CA LEU A 64 -1.16 -8.35 -0.78
C LEU A 64 -1.97 -9.49 -1.41
N GLU A 65 -3.06 -9.93 -0.77
CA GLU A 65 -3.96 -10.93 -1.33
C GLU A 65 -4.68 -10.40 -2.58
N GLU A 66 -5.15 -9.15 -2.56
CA GLU A 66 -5.75 -8.49 -3.72
C GLU A 66 -4.78 -8.41 -4.89
N ILE A 67 -3.54 -7.98 -4.66
CA ILE A 67 -2.52 -7.88 -5.71
C ILE A 67 -2.21 -9.25 -6.33
N LYS A 68 -2.15 -10.31 -5.51
CA LYS A 68 -2.01 -11.69 -6.00
C LYS A 68 -3.18 -12.10 -6.89
N LYS A 69 -4.42 -11.79 -6.47
CA LYS A 69 -5.65 -12.14 -7.22
C LYS A 69 -5.81 -11.34 -8.51
N GLU A 70 -5.43 -10.07 -8.53
CA GLU A 70 -5.50 -9.22 -9.72
C GLU A 70 -4.55 -9.70 -10.83
N GLY A 71 -3.59 -10.59 -10.53
CA GLY A 71 -2.62 -11.09 -11.50
C GLY A 71 -1.80 -9.98 -12.14
N LYS A 72 -1.59 -8.86 -11.43
CA LYS A 72 -0.89 -7.69 -11.99
C LYS A 72 0.54 -8.08 -12.33
N MET A 73 0.92 -7.81 -13.58
CA MET A 73 2.30 -7.97 -14.04
C MET A 73 3.16 -6.86 -13.45
N ILE A 74 3.85 -7.17 -12.36
CA ILE A 74 4.95 -6.34 -11.83
C ILE A 74 6.12 -6.54 -12.79
N ARG A 75 6.57 -5.46 -13.44
CA ARG A 75 7.72 -5.53 -14.35
C ARG A 75 9.00 -5.62 -13.52
N VAL A 76 9.94 -6.47 -13.96
CA VAL A 76 11.31 -6.49 -13.41
C VAL A 76 11.93 -5.10 -13.56
N GLY A 77 12.56 -4.59 -12.50
CA GLY A 77 13.09 -3.23 -12.40
C GLY A 77 12.02 -2.13 -12.38
N GLY A 78 10.74 -2.49 -12.36
CA GLY A 78 9.62 -1.57 -12.38
C GLY A 78 9.09 -1.26 -10.98
N VAL A 79 8.37 -0.15 -10.91
CA VAL A 79 7.64 0.29 -9.70
C VAL A 79 6.15 0.24 -10.00
N TYR A 80 5.44 -0.60 -9.26
CA TYR A 80 3.98 -0.63 -9.23
C TYR A 80 3.48 0.23 -8.08
N LYS A 81 2.41 0.99 -8.29
CA LYS A 81 1.80 1.86 -7.27
C LYS A 81 0.36 1.44 -7.05
N LYS A 82 -0.05 1.30 -5.80
CA LYS A 82 -1.43 0.94 -5.42
C LYS A 82 -1.92 1.86 -4.30
N THR A 83 -3.09 2.44 -4.50
CA THR A 83 -3.69 3.40 -3.56
C THR A 83 -5.04 2.88 -3.07
N TYR A 84 -5.32 3.08 -1.78
CA TYR A 84 -6.58 2.69 -1.14
C TYR A 84 -7.23 3.91 -0.48
N SER A 85 -8.34 4.35 -1.07
CA SER A 85 -9.19 5.40 -0.52
C SER A 85 -10.66 5.15 -0.89
N PHE A 86 -11.57 5.80 -0.19
CA PHE A 86 -12.99 5.83 -0.56
C PHE A 86 -13.38 7.10 -1.31
N THR A 87 -12.49 8.10 -1.37
CA THR A 87 -12.75 9.37 -2.06
C THR A 87 -11.79 9.59 -3.23
N PRO A 88 -12.25 10.23 -4.33
CA PRO A 88 -11.37 10.59 -5.45
C PRO A 88 -10.20 11.49 -5.03
N GLU A 89 -10.44 12.43 -4.11
CA GLU A 89 -9.43 13.32 -3.54
C GLU A 89 -8.37 12.55 -2.76
N GLY A 90 -8.79 11.54 -1.99
CA GLY A 90 -7.88 10.66 -1.26
C GLY A 90 -7.00 9.84 -2.21
N HIS A 91 -7.56 9.34 -3.31
CA HIS A 91 -6.78 8.68 -4.37
C HIS A 91 -5.77 9.62 -5.02
N ALA A 92 -6.17 10.84 -5.40
CA ALA A 92 -5.29 11.82 -6.00
C ALA A 92 -4.13 12.20 -5.07
N ASN A 93 -4.42 12.45 -3.79
CA ASN A 93 -3.42 12.75 -2.76
C ASN A 93 -2.44 11.58 -2.53
N ALA A 94 -2.96 10.35 -2.52
CA ALA A 94 -2.17 9.14 -2.39
C ALA A 94 -1.22 8.95 -3.59
N GLU A 95 -1.72 9.13 -4.81
CA GLU A 95 -0.90 9.03 -6.01
C GLU A 95 0.19 10.10 -6.07
N GLU A 96 -0.13 11.35 -5.74
CA GLU A 96 0.83 12.44 -5.66
C GLU A 96 1.93 12.11 -4.64
N PHE A 97 1.55 11.63 -3.47
CA PHE A 97 2.49 11.19 -2.44
C PHE A 97 3.42 10.09 -2.94
N LEU A 98 2.87 9.01 -3.52
CA LEU A 98 3.68 7.91 -4.06
C LEU A 98 4.56 8.31 -5.25
N ARG A 99 4.29 9.43 -5.93
CA ARG A 99 5.20 10.00 -6.96
C ARG A 99 6.44 10.64 -6.34
N GLY A 100 6.35 11.17 -5.13
CA GLY A 100 7.47 11.75 -4.39
C GLY A 100 8.38 10.74 -3.70
N ILE A 101 7.99 9.46 -3.66
CA ILE A 101 8.81 8.40 -3.05
C ILE A 101 9.77 7.84 -4.10
N THR A 102 11.07 8.02 -3.85
CA THR A 102 12.13 7.38 -4.66
C THR A 102 12.20 5.89 -4.29
N PRO A 103 12.19 4.97 -5.27
CA PRO A 103 12.23 3.52 -5.04
C PRO A 103 13.57 3.02 -4.49
#